data_AF-A0A126Z2E9-F1
#
_entry.id   AF-A0A126Z2E9-F1
#
_cell.length_a   1.000
_cell.length_b   1.000
_cell.length_c   1.000
_cell.angle_alpha   90.00
_cell.angle_beta   90.00
_cell.angle_gamma   90.00
#
_symmetry.space_group_name_H-M   'P 1'
#
loop_
_entity.id
_entity.type
_entity.pdbx_description
1 polymer ?
#
loop_
_entity_poly.entity_id
_entity_poly.type
_entity_poly.pdbx_seq_one_letter_code
_entity_poly.pdbx_strand_id
1 'polypeptide(L)' 'MTSARPNLRSIALLTPGTFDDDHPVAGLEDTLDLFELGERLGFDGAWIRQRHLEQIVSDLAEKADSALGWQGATPVAA' A
#
# COMPACT_ATOMS: atom_id res chain seq x y z
N MET A 1 -3.96 6.48 42.18
CA MET A 1 -3.01 5.88 41.23
C MET A 1 -2.98 6.74 39.98
N THR A 2 -1.96 7.57 39.79
CA THR A 2 -1.81 8.37 38.57
C THR A 2 -1.39 7.41 37.46
N SER A 3 -2.29 7.14 36.51
CA SER A 3 -1.95 6.35 35.33
C SER A 3 -0.91 7.15 34.53
N ALA A 4 0.28 6.59 34.36
CA ALA A 4 1.30 7.17 33.51
C ALA A 4 0.77 7.14 32.06
N ARG A 5 0.63 8.31 31.44
CA ARG A 5 0.25 8.38 30.03
C ARG A 5 1.42 7.84 29.20
N PRO A 6 1.21 6.80 28.38
CA PRO A 6 2.26 6.29 27.54
C PRO A 6 2.75 7.40 26.61
N ASN A 7 4.07 7.56 26.50
CA ASN A 7 4.69 8.47 25.56
C ASN A 7 4.63 7.82 24.17
N LEU A 8 3.70 8.26 23.33
CA LEU A 8 3.54 7.77 21.97
C LEU A 8 4.63 8.39 21.09
N ARG A 9 5.54 7.55 20.58
CA ARG A 9 6.69 7.99 19.76
C ARG A 9 6.44 7.92 18.26
N SER A 10 5.53 7.04 17.83
CA SER A 10 5.13 6.93 16.43
C SER A 10 3.75 6.29 16.30
N ILE A 11 3.04 6.63 15.23
CA ILE A 11 1.77 6.04 14.84
C ILE A 11 1.76 5.78 13.33
N ALA A 12 1.29 4.62 12.92
CA ALA A 12 1.25 4.21 11.52
C ALA A 12 -0.10 3.57 11.18
N LEU A 13 -0.49 3.67 9.91
CA LEU A 13 -1.66 2.99 9.36
C LEU A 13 -1.33 1.51 9.07
N LEU A 14 -2.33 0.64 9.25
CA LEU A 14 -2.26 -0.75 8.87
C LEU A 14 -3.57 -1.15 8.20
N THR A 15 -3.54 -1.35 6.88
CA THR A 15 -4.70 -1.74 6.07
C THR A 15 -4.60 -3.19 5.60
N PRO A 16 -5.73 -3.92 5.46
CA PRO A 16 -5.74 -5.23 4.81
C PRO A 16 -5.25 -5.21 3.36
N GLY A 17 -5.42 -4.09 2.64
CA GLY A 17 -5.12 -3.99 1.21
C GLY A 17 -5.96 -4.92 0.34
N THR A 18 -7.20 -5.20 0.76
CA THR A 18 -8.17 -5.99 -0.03
C THR A 18 -8.77 -5.12 -1.12
N PHE A 19 -8.93 -5.69 -2.32
CA PHE A 19 -9.52 -5.04 -3.48
C PHE A 19 -10.52 -6.00 -4.15
N ASP A 20 -11.38 -5.46 -5.01
CA ASP A 20 -12.24 -6.27 -5.87
C ASP A 20 -11.38 -6.96 -6.93
N ASP A 21 -11.47 -8.29 -7.02
CA ASP A 21 -10.70 -9.10 -7.97
C ASP A 21 -10.99 -8.72 -9.43
N ASP A 22 -12.19 -8.20 -9.72
CA ASP A 22 -12.59 -7.73 -11.06
C ASP A 22 -12.03 -6.32 -11.36
N HIS A 23 -11.65 -5.54 -10.32
CA HIS A 23 -11.16 -4.17 -10.43
C HIS A 23 -9.87 -3.92 -9.64
N PRO A 24 -8.79 -4.66 -9.97
CA PRO A 24 -7.55 -4.60 -9.21
C PRO A 24 -6.94 -3.19 -9.13
N VAL A 25 -6.91 -2.47 -10.25
CA VAL A 25 -6.28 -1.15 -10.34
C VAL A 25 -6.96 -0.14 -9.41
N ALA A 26 -8.29 -0.18 -9.32
CA ALA A 26 -9.05 0.71 -8.45
C ALA A 26 -8.69 0.51 -6.97
N GLY A 27 -8.51 -0.75 -6.53
CA GLY A 27 -8.11 -1.03 -5.16
C GLY A 27 -6.68 -0.63 -4.82
N LEU A 28 -5.78 -0.58 -5.82
CA LEU A 28 -4.46 0.01 -5.65
C LEU A 28 -4.55 1.53 -5.50
N GLU A 29 -5.32 2.21 -6.36
CA GLU A 29 -5.54 3.66 -6.27
C GLU A 29 -6.15 4.04 -4.92
N ASP A 30 -7.18 3.34 -4.46
CA ASP A 30 -7.79 3.55 -3.14
C ASP A 30 -6.77 3.40 -2.00
N THR A 31 -5.83 2.46 -2.14
CA THR A 31 -4.76 2.25 -1.15
C THR A 31 -3.75 3.40 -1.15
N LEU A 32 -3.40 3.94 -2.32
CA LEU A 32 -2.52 5.09 -2.45
C LEU A 32 -3.19 6.36 -1.89
N ASP A 33 -4.47 6.58 -2.18
CA ASP A 33 -5.26 7.70 -1.65
C ASP A 33 -5.31 7.67 -0.11
N LEU A 34 -5.46 6.47 0.47
CA LEU A 34 -5.40 6.30 1.93
C LEU A 34 -4.02 6.67 2.50
N PHE A 35 -2.95 6.34 1.80
CA PHE A 35 -1.59 6.66 2.25
C PHE A 35 -1.30 8.15 2.14
N GLU A 36 -1.70 8.80 1.04
CA GLU A 36 -1.62 10.25 0.89
C GLU A 36 -2.39 10.96 2.02
N LEU A 37 -3.59 10.47 2.35
CA LEU A 37 -4.34 11.00 3.49
C LEU A 37 -3.59 10.82 4.81
N GLY A 38 -2.98 9.65 5.04
CA GLY A 38 -2.16 9.36 6.21
C GLY A 38 -0.98 10.33 6.36
N GLU A 39 -0.27 10.58 5.26
CA GLU A 39 0.83 11.55 5.22
C GLU A 39 0.35 12.96 5.57
N ARG A 40 -0.76 13.41 4.96
CA ARG A 40 -1.36 14.72 5.25
C ARG A 40 -1.81 14.89 6.70
N LEU A 41 -2.19 13.78 7.35
CA LEU A 41 -2.56 13.76 8.77
C LEU A 41 -1.36 13.61 9.72
N GLY A 42 -0.16 13.40 9.20
CA GLY A 42 1.07 13.29 9.99
C GLY A 42 1.30 11.91 10.60
N PHE A 43 0.78 10.84 10.00
CA PHE A 43 1.17 9.48 10.37
C PHE A 43 2.63 9.22 9.96
N ASP A 44 3.36 8.47 10.78
CA ASP A 44 4.78 8.16 10.57
C ASP A 44 5.00 7.03 9.57
N GLY A 45 3.94 6.37 9.11
CA GLY A 45 4.01 5.35 8.08
C GLY A 45 2.66 4.70 7.78
N ALA A 46 2.64 3.88 6.73
CA ALA A 46 1.48 3.10 6.32
C ALA A 46 1.92 1.73 5.81
N TRP A 47 1.17 0.68 6.18
CA TRP A 47 1.52 -0.71 5.92
C TRP A 47 0.32 -1.47 5.38
N ILE A 48 0.57 -2.43 4.48
CA ILE A 48 -0.42 -3.39 4.00
C ILE A 48 -0.17 -4.75 4.66
N ARG A 49 -1.24 -5.39 5.15
CA ARG A 49 -1.20 -6.76 5.68
C ARG A 49 -1.43 -7.75 4.54
N GLN A 50 -0.37 -8.32 3.98
CA GLN A 50 -0.52 -9.49 3.12
C GLN A 50 -1.05 -10.69 3.92
N ARG A 51 -2.19 -11.25 3.53
CA ARG A 51 -2.65 -12.56 4.02
C ARG A 51 -2.32 -13.58 2.94
N HIS A 52 -1.28 -14.38 3.17
CA HIS A 52 -0.67 -15.31 2.20
C HIS A 52 -1.57 -16.46 1.66
N LEU A 53 -2.90 -16.40 1.83
CA LEU A 53 -3.87 -17.35 1.28
C LEU A 53 -5.10 -16.68 0.62
N GLU A 54 -5.09 -15.36 0.42
CA GLU A 54 -6.03 -14.61 -0.43
C GLU A 54 -5.19 -13.87 -1.49
N GLN A 55 -5.65 -13.72 -2.74
CA GLN A 55 -4.87 -13.08 -3.83
C GLN A 55 -4.46 -11.65 -3.44
N ILE A 56 -3.21 -11.23 -3.75
CA ILE A 56 -2.61 -9.99 -3.18
C ILE A 56 -1.99 -9.08 -4.24
N VAL A 57 -1.87 -7.78 -3.90
CA VAL A 57 -1.28 -6.63 -4.62
C VAL A 57 0.03 -6.91 -5.37
N SER A 58 0.84 -7.90 -4.99
CA SER A 58 2.05 -8.23 -5.76
C SER A 58 1.70 -8.80 -7.15
N ASP A 59 0.63 -9.61 -7.24
CA ASP A 59 0.10 -10.07 -8.53
C ASP A 59 -0.51 -8.91 -9.33
N LEU A 60 -0.87 -7.82 -8.64
CA LEU A 60 -1.51 -6.64 -9.20
C LEU A 60 -0.51 -5.70 -9.85
N ALA A 61 0.66 -5.51 -9.23
CA ALA A 61 1.77 -4.81 -9.86
C ALA A 61 2.21 -5.53 -11.15
N GLU A 62 2.30 -6.86 -11.13
CA GLU A 62 2.66 -7.67 -12.30
C GLU A 62 1.58 -7.69 -13.39
N LYS A 63 0.29 -7.78 -12.99
CA LYS A 63 -0.85 -7.71 -13.94
C LYS A 63 -1.05 -6.30 -14.50
N ALA A 64 -0.86 -5.25 -13.70
CA ALA A 64 -0.93 -3.86 -14.17
C ALA A 64 0.21 -3.57 -15.17
N ASP A 65 1.42 -4.07 -14.88
CA ASP A 65 2.56 -3.98 -15.79
C ASP A 65 2.30 -4.70 -17.13
N SER A 66 1.69 -5.90 -17.05
CA SER A 66 1.25 -6.67 -18.23
C SER A 66 0.10 -6.02 -18.99
N ALA A 67 -0.85 -5.37 -18.31
CA ALA A 67 -2.01 -4.71 -18.91
C ALA A 67 -1.68 -3.34 -19.53
N LEU A 68 -0.68 -2.65 -19.00
CA LEU A 68 -0.17 -1.36 -19.52
C LEU A 68 0.86 -1.52 -20.63
N GLY A 69 1.27 -2.76 -20.96
CA GLY A 69 2.16 -3.04 -22.08
C GLY A 69 3.55 -2.42 -21.92
N TRP A 70 4.09 -2.40 -20.69
CA TRP A 70 5.40 -1.82 -20.42
C TRP A 70 6.51 -2.62 -21.12
N GLN A 71 6.98 -2.08 -22.25
CA GLN A 71 8.12 -2.62 -23.00
C GLN A 71 9.41 -2.02 -22.44
N GLY A 72 9.86 -2.57 -21.30
CA GLY A 72 11.23 -2.52 -20.79
C GLY A 72 11.98 -1.18 -20.88
N ALA A 73 12.24 -0.56 -19.73
CA ALA A 73 13.25 0.49 -19.63
C ALA A 73 14.57 0.02 -20.27
N THR A 74 15.05 0.74 -21.29
CA THR A 74 16.43 0.62 -21.77
C THR A 74 17.37 0.76 -20.59
N PRO A 75 18.30 -0.17 -20.36
CA PRO A 75 19.29 0.00 -19.30
C PRO A 75 20.12 1.23 -19.65
N VAL A 76 20.10 2.24 -18.79
CA VAL A 76 21.09 3.30 -18.84
C VAL A 76 22.42 2.65 -18.47
N ALA A 77 23.26 2.43 -19.47
CA ALA A 77 24.63 1.95 -19.27
C ALA A 77 25.37 2.99 -18.41
N ALA A 78 26.00 2.49 -17.34
CA ALA A 78 26.89 3.24 -16.48
C ALA A 78 28.16 3.70 -17.22
#